data_AF-A0A2N3MZI7-F1
#
_entry.id   AF-A0A2N3MZI7-F1
#
_cell.length_a   1.000
_cell.length_b   1.000
_cell.length_c   1.000
_cell.angle_alpha   90.00
_cell.angle_beta   90.00
_cell.angle_gamma   90.00
#
_symmetry.space_group_name_H-M   'P 1'
#
loop_
_entity.id
_entity.type
_entity.pdbx_description
1 polymer ?
#
loop_
_entity_poly.entity_id
_entity_poly.type
_entity_poly.pdbx_seq_one_letter_code
_entity_poly.pdbx_strand_id
1 'polypeptide(L)'
;MGFLQSQRNLANLFAMPNTFQSRRALVFISVASLVFLITLWNSFAVDSPYHHRHPPPPPPGPAHGHVAPPPPPLPPHSDGHLPSSPPPPEKPAPSQEDEPIASLGNAAVPNFSTTQQSDPLCAHHPDTSNIAVVMKTGATESFARLPTQFMTTLRCIDDFLVFSDMNQTIAGVEVLDSLDEMLESAKEGNPDFDLYRTQMACDVDQAPCTSALDRADAGWKLDKYKNIHMAEKTWKRMPNKDWYLYIDADTYVLWNTLVMWLKTLDPNKKLYLGSVAMLGDFPFAHGGSGYILSRAAMEAFVGENPGVANKYDEDVHNHCCGDFLLSKALKETTGVPVTGVWPTINGEKPYTLPYGDSHWCHPITTMHHMSAEEISSFWEYETLRYDEALKATAPGSKFNPEPVLIKEIFDEFFTSRLVARRNDWDNSADERFYLDPKAKDWPDWQLNRAYDEEKKSETEKKAHLSFDNCKKACEETKKCFQFSYKEGVCGFSFSMRLGKPTPAKKNTKKEDRIHSGWDVPKIKEWADKHKTCQQIHWPKLKDQ
;
A
#
# COMPACT_ATOMS: atom_id res chain seq x y z
N MET A 1 18.25 -49.68 47.70
CA MET A 1 17.58 -48.41 48.08
C MET A 1 16.99 -47.85 46.79
N GLY A 2 15.73 -47.96 46.42
CA GLY A 2 14.43 -48.29 47.01
C GLY A 2 13.44 -47.42 46.19
N PHE A 3 12.29 -47.85 45.67
CA PHE A 3 11.47 -49.03 45.83
C PHE A 3 10.42 -49.01 44.69
N LEU A 4 10.18 -50.17 44.03
CA LEU A 4 8.97 -50.69 43.33
C LEU A 4 8.32 -49.87 42.18
N GLN A 5 8.10 -50.34 40.93
CA GLN A 5 7.68 -51.64 40.35
C GLN A 5 6.17 -51.95 40.48
N SER A 6 5.46 -51.98 39.32
CA SER A 6 4.55 -53.06 38.84
C SER A 6 3.41 -52.50 37.96
N GLN A 7 3.30 -52.74 36.64
CA GLN A 7 2.93 -53.97 35.88
C GLN A 7 1.44 -54.40 35.93
N ARG A 8 0.89 -54.61 34.71
CA ARG A 8 -0.14 -55.61 34.26
C ARG A 8 -1.62 -55.28 34.48
N ASN A 9 -2.42 -55.14 33.42
CA ASN A 9 -3.09 -56.14 32.54
C ASN A 9 -4.56 -56.33 32.96
N LEU A 10 -5.52 -56.18 32.04
CA LEU A 10 -6.37 -57.27 31.54
C LEU A 10 -7.50 -56.75 30.65
N ALA A 11 -7.72 -57.49 29.57
CA ALA A 11 -8.74 -57.32 28.57
C ALA A 11 -10.02 -58.13 28.91
N ASN A 12 -11.12 -57.71 28.25
CA ASN A 12 -12.34 -58.44 27.90
C ASN A 12 -13.33 -58.84 29.02
N LEU A 13 -14.60 -58.46 28.87
CA LEU A 13 -15.68 -59.35 28.38
C LEU A 13 -17.06 -58.63 28.34
N PHE A 14 -17.72 -58.73 27.17
CA PHE A 14 -19.17 -58.88 26.86
C PHE A 14 -20.24 -58.10 27.63
N ALA A 15 -21.08 -57.33 26.89
CA ALA A 15 -22.43 -57.76 26.47
C ALA A 15 -23.29 -56.54 26.04
N MET A 16 -23.88 -56.61 24.84
CA MET A 16 -25.03 -55.77 24.47
C MET A 16 -26.27 -56.15 25.30
N PRO A 17 -27.25 -55.24 25.44
CA PRO A 17 -28.45 -55.44 24.64
C PRO A 17 -29.02 -54.17 24.00
N ASN A 18 -29.64 -54.39 22.84
CA ASN A 18 -30.58 -53.50 22.15
C ASN A 18 -31.69 -53.00 23.09
N THR A 19 -32.07 -51.72 23.00
CA THR A 19 -33.48 -51.30 22.85
C THR A 19 -33.63 -49.78 22.61
N PHE A 20 -34.46 -49.46 21.61
CA PHE A 20 -35.41 -48.35 21.49
C PHE A 20 -34.95 -46.88 21.35
N GLN A 21 -35.13 -46.42 20.10
CA GLN A 21 -35.56 -45.10 19.62
C GLN A 21 -35.91 -44.01 20.66
N SER A 22 -35.29 -42.84 20.53
CA SER A 22 -35.99 -41.56 20.73
C SER A 22 -35.35 -40.43 19.90
N ARG A 23 -36.19 -39.70 19.17
CA ARG A 23 -35.87 -38.61 18.21
C ARG A 23 -35.32 -37.32 18.88
N ARG A 24 -34.62 -37.41 20.01
CA ARG A 24 -34.08 -36.24 20.74
C ARG A 24 -32.55 -36.09 20.69
N ALA A 25 -31.81 -37.08 20.19
CA ALA A 25 -30.35 -37.00 20.07
C ALA A 25 -29.85 -36.27 18.82
N LEU A 26 -30.70 -36.08 17.79
CA LEU A 26 -30.32 -35.43 16.52
C LEU A 26 -30.38 -33.90 16.55
N VAL A 27 -30.93 -33.29 17.60
CA VAL A 27 -30.99 -31.82 17.74
C VAL A 27 -29.82 -31.25 18.56
N PHE A 28 -29.18 -32.07 19.39
CA PHE A 28 -28.02 -31.61 20.19
C PHE A 28 -26.69 -31.67 19.44
N ILE A 29 -26.56 -32.54 18.43
CA ILE A 29 -25.34 -32.61 17.61
C ILE A 29 -25.30 -31.47 16.59
N SER A 30 -26.45 -31.01 16.08
CA SER A 30 -26.50 -29.87 15.14
C SER A 30 -26.22 -28.52 15.81
N VAL A 31 -26.66 -28.32 17.07
CA VAL A 31 -26.40 -27.06 17.80
C VAL A 31 -24.96 -26.98 18.31
N ALA A 32 -24.36 -28.11 18.73
CA ALA A 32 -22.96 -28.14 19.15
C ALA A 32 -22.00 -27.87 17.96
N SER A 33 -22.30 -28.40 16.77
CA SER A 33 -21.51 -28.10 15.56
C SER A 33 -21.69 -26.66 15.08
N LEU A 34 -22.87 -26.06 15.23
CA LEU A 34 -23.10 -24.65 14.87
C LEU A 34 -22.40 -23.70 15.84
N VAL A 35 -22.38 -24.00 17.15
CA VAL A 35 -21.67 -23.20 18.16
C VAL A 35 -20.15 -23.33 17.97
N PHE A 36 -19.64 -24.52 17.63
CA PHE A 36 -18.20 -24.70 17.33
C PHE A 36 -17.76 -23.99 16.04
N LEU A 37 -18.62 -23.96 15.01
CA LEU A 37 -18.38 -23.21 13.77
C LEU A 37 -18.48 -21.69 13.98
N ILE A 38 -19.37 -21.21 14.85
CA ILE A 38 -19.48 -19.78 15.20
C ILE A 38 -18.29 -19.34 16.08
N THR A 39 -17.81 -20.20 16.99
CA THR A 39 -16.60 -19.89 17.78
C THR A 39 -15.33 -19.93 16.95
N LEU A 40 -15.22 -20.82 15.95
CA LEU A 40 -14.12 -20.79 14.99
C LEU A 40 -14.18 -19.56 14.08
N TRP A 41 -15.36 -19.16 13.60
CA TRP A 41 -15.51 -17.96 12.77
C TRP A 41 -15.16 -16.67 13.53
N ASN A 42 -15.55 -16.55 14.81
CA ASN A 42 -15.20 -15.40 15.65
C ASN A 42 -13.73 -15.37 16.11
N SER A 43 -12.99 -16.48 16.03
CA SER A 43 -11.55 -16.49 16.31
C SER A 43 -10.67 -16.13 15.10
N PHE A 44 -11.23 -16.05 13.89
CA PHE A 44 -10.52 -15.62 12.68
C PHE A 44 -10.77 -14.16 12.28
N ALA A 45 -11.54 -13.41 13.07
CA ALA A 45 -11.71 -11.97 12.92
C ALA A 45 -10.90 -11.23 14.01
N VAL A 46 -9.57 -11.28 13.91
CA VAL A 46 -8.69 -10.41 14.70
C VAL A 46 -8.09 -9.39 13.74
N ASP A 47 -8.48 -8.14 13.95
CA ASP A 47 -8.07 -6.95 13.21
C ASP A 47 -6.54 -6.80 13.18
N SER A 48 -5.97 -6.82 11.97
CA SER A 48 -4.64 -6.25 11.71
C SER A 48 -4.78 -4.71 11.62
N PRO A 49 -3.90 -3.90 12.20
CA PRO A 49 -4.21 -2.50 12.54
C PRO A 49 -4.31 -1.51 11.37
N TYR A 50 -4.20 -1.96 10.11
CA TYR A 50 -3.93 -1.04 9.00
C TYR A 50 -5.07 -0.79 8.00
N HIS A 51 -6.24 -1.43 8.12
CA HIS A 51 -7.37 -1.06 7.25
C HIS A 51 -8.73 -1.12 7.95
N HIS A 52 -9.27 0.06 8.27
CA HIS A 52 -10.68 0.23 8.59
C HIS A 52 -11.55 -0.16 7.38
N ARG A 53 -12.21 -1.33 7.43
CA ARG A 53 -13.34 -1.64 6.55
C ARG A 53 -14.61 -1.02 7.14
N HIS A 54 -15.27 -0.14 6.40
CA HIS A 54 -16.67 0.19 6.65
C HIS A 54 -17.56 -0.99 6.19
N PRO A 55 -18.66 -1.32 6.90
CA PRO A 55 -19.62 -2.30 6.41
C PRO A 55 -20.33 -1.77 5.14
N PRO A 56 -20.70 -2.65 4.18
CA PRO A 56 -21.42 -2.24 2.99
C PRO A 56 -22.81 -1.71 3.34
N PRO A 57 -23.35 -0.74 2.56
CA PRO A 57 -24.70 -0.23 2.79
C PRO A 57 -25.76 -1.32 2.53
N PRO A 58 -26.93 -1.24 3.19
CA PRO A 58 -28.03 -2.18 2.95
C PRO A 58 -28.57 -2.05 1.52
N PRO A 59 -29.15 -3.12 0.95
CA PRO A 59 -29.68 -3.12 -0.41
C PRO A 59 -30.79 -2.08 -0.57
N PRO A 60 -30.91 -1.42 -1.74
CA PRO A 60 -31.99 -0.48 -2.00
C PRO A 60 -33.34 -1.20 -1.96
N GLY A 61 -34.30 -0.60 -1.24
CA GLY A 61 -35.70 -1.02 -1.26
C GLY A 61 -36.34 -0.87 -2.64
N PRO A 62 -37.53 -1.47 -2.87
CA PRO A 62 -38.14 -1.57 -4.18
C PRO A 62 -38.41 -0.19 -4.78
N ALA A 63 -37.92 0.02 -6.01
CA ALA A 63 -38.07 1.25 -6.76
C ALA A 63 -39.54 1.52 -7.10
N HIS A 64 -40.11 2.61 -6.57
CA HIS A 64 -41.32 3.20 -7.13
C HIS A 64 -40.95 3.94 -8.42
N GLY A 65 -41.60 3.54 -9.52
CA GLY A 65 -41.33 4.04 -10.87
C GLY A 65 -41.57 5.55 -10.99
N HIS A 66 -40.54 6.25 -11.43
CA HIS A 66 -40.64 7.61 -11.94
C HIS A 66 -40.41 7.59 -13.45
N VAL A 67 -41.48 7.88 -14.18
CA VAL A 67 -41.49 8.08 -15.64
C VAL A 67 -40.80 9.41 -15.94
N ALA A 68 -39.79 9.39 -16.82
CA ALA A 68 -39.13 10.59 -17.31
C ALA A 68 -40.06 11.38 -18.26
N PRO A 69 -40.06 12.73 -18.24
CA PRO A 69 -40.85 13.52 -19.18
C PRO A 69 -40.23 13.52 -20.59
N PRO A 70 -41.05 13.67 -21.65
CA PRO A 70 -40.57 13.63 -23.03
C PRO A 70 -39.85 14.93 -23.44
N PRO A 71 -38.97 14.89 -24.46
CA PRO A 71 -38.24 16.06 -24.94
C PRO A 71 -39.15 17.04 -25.72
N PRO A 72 -38.76 18.33 -25.82
CA PRO A 72 -39.59 19.37 -26.45
C PRO A 72 -39.60 19.27 -27.99
N PRO A 73 -40.64 19.81 -28.66
CA PRO A 73 -40.83 19.69 -30.09
C PRO A 73 -39.97 20.68 -30.89
N LEU A 74 -39.51 20.23 -32.07
CA LEU A 74 -38.76 21.04 -33.05
C LEU A 74 -39.65 22.10 -33.71
N PRO A 75 -39.11 23.30 -34.04
CA PRO A 75 -39.86 24.37 -34.69
C PRO A 75 -40.05 24.15 -36.20
N PRO A 76 -41.06 24.80 -36.81
CA PRO A 76 -41.56 24.46 -38.15
C PRO A 76 -40.74 25.06 -39.30
N HIS A 77 -40.73 24.34 -40.42
CA HIS A 77 -40.25 24.80 -41.72
C HIS A 77 -41.14 25.90 -42.30
N SER A 78 -40.53 26.91 -42.93
CA SER A 78 -41.16 27.72 -43.97
C SER A 78 -40.20 27.95 -45.14
N ASP A 79 -40.75 27.74 -46.33
CA ASP A 79 -40.12 27.64 -47.64
C ASP A 79 -39.45 28.91 -48.18
N GLY A 80 -38.52 28.72 -49.13
CA GLY A 80 -38.18 29.78 -50.08
C GLY A 80 -36.92 29.62 -50.93
N HIS A 81 -37.06 28.87 -52.04
CA HIS A 81 -36.40 29.05 -53.35
C HIS A 81 -35.02 28.40 -53.66
N LEU A 82 -35.10 27.44 -54.60
CA LEU A 82 -34.04 26.80 -55.39
C LEU A 82 -33.27 27.79 -56.29
N PRO A 83 -32.01 27.46 -56.67
CA PRO A 83 -31.83 27.00 -58.04
C PRO A 83 -30.84 25.84 -58.26
N SER A 84 -31.20 25.00 -59.25
CA SER A 84 -30.39 24.24 -60.24
C SER A 84 -29.21 23.32 -59.84
N SER A 85 -29.31 22.09 -60.35
CA SER A 85 -28.47 20.89 -60.18
C SER A 85 -26.99 21.01 -60.61
N PRO A 86 -26.08 20.23 -59.99
CA PRO A 86 -24.71 20.00 -60.48
C PRO A 86 -24.62 18.79 -61.45
N PRO A 87 -23.56 18.71 -62.30
CA PRO A 87 -23.40 17.69 -63.34
C PRO A 87 -22.87 16.35 -62.79
N PRO A 88 -22.94 15.25 -63.59
CA PRO A 88 -22.69 13.88 -63.13
C PRO A 88 -21.20 13.52 -62.99
N PRO A 89 -20.87 12.46 -62.23
CA PRO A 89 -19.49 12.07 -61.94
C PRO A 89 -18.80 11.38 -63.12
N GLU A 90 -17.53 11.73 -63.33
CA GLU A 90 -16.68 11.19 -64.39
C GLU A 90 -16.12 9.80 -64.03
N LYS A 91 -15.98 8.93 -65.04
CA LYS A 91 -15.57 7.52 -64.93
C LYS A 91 -14.06 7.35 -64.65
N PRO A 92 -13.65 6.24 -64.01
CA PRO A 92 -12.25 5.96 -63.71
C PRO A 92 -11.48 5.43 -64.93
N ALA A 93 -10.23 5.85 -65.07
CA ALA A 93 -9.27 5.35 -66.06
C ALA A 93 -8.31 4.32 -65.43
N PRO A 94 -7.67 3.44 -66.23
CA PRO A 94 -7.33 2.08 -65.82
C PRO A 94 -5.94 1.90 -65.21
N SER A 95 -5.82 0.77 -64.50
CA SER A 95 -4.65 0.17 -63.84
C SER A 95 -3.44 -0.05 -64.75
N GLN A 96 -2.24 0.22 -64.21
CA GLN A 96 -0.99 -0.38 -64.65
C GLN A 96 -0.41 -1.23 -63.51
N GLU A 97 -0.01 -2.44 -63.88
CA GLU A 97 0.52 -3.52 -63.05
C GLU A 97 1.98 -3.27 -62.62
N ASP A 98 2.26 -3.74 -61.39
CA ASP A 98 3.47 -4.32 -60.81
C ASP A 98 4.87 -4.02 -61.39
N GLU A 99 5.74 -3.46 -60.53
CA GLU A 99 7.17 -3.81 -60.36
C GLU A 99 7.55 -3.62 -58.87
N PRO A 100 8.48 -4.41 -58.31
CA PRO A 100 8.47 -4.81 -56.91
C PRO A 100 9.07 -3.77 -55.96
N ILE A 101 8.41 -3.54 -54.82
CA ILE A 101 8.98 -2.79 -53.69
C ILE A 101 10.15 -3.61 -53.13
N ALA A 102 11.36 -3.13 -53.42
CA ALA A 102 12.57 -3.61 -52.80
C ALA A 102 12.46 -3.49 -51.26
N SER A 103 12.76 -4.61 -50.60
CA SER A 103 13.08 -4.74 -49.18
C SER A 103 13.73 -3.48 -48.60
N LEU A 104 13.00 -2.74 -47.76
CA LEU A 104 13.59 -1.85 -46.76
C LEU A 104 14.07 -2.69 -45.58
N GLY A 105 15.08 -3.52 -45.84
CA GLY A 105 15.92 -4.11 -44.81
C GLY A 105 16.80 -3.02 -44.20
N ASN A 106 16.84 -2.99 -42.87
CA ASN A 106 17.85 -2.35 -42.04
C ASN A 106 18.32 -0.96 -42.50
N ALA A 107 17.45 0.04 -42.36
CA ALA A 107 17.95 1.37 -42.07
C ALA A 107 18.59 1.32 -40.67
N ALA A 108 19.92 1.24 -40.65
CA ALA A 108 20.69 1.41 -39.43
C ALA A 108 20.20 2.67 -38.71
N VAL A 109 19.73 2.49 -37.47
CA VAL A 109 19.47 3.58 -36.54
C VAL A 109 20.71 4.48 -36.57
N PRO A 110 20.60 5.78 -36.86
CA PRO A 110 21.76 6.64 -36.87
C PRO A 110 22.44 6.55 -35.51
N ASN A 111 23.69 6.10 -35.50
CA ASN A 111 24.56 6.14 -34.33
C ASN A 111 24.68 7.60 -33.90
N PHE A 112 23.79 8.03 -33.01
CA PHE A 112 24.06 9.13 -32.11
C PHE A 112 25.18 8.67 -31.18
N SER A 113 26.42 8.80 -31.66
CA SER A 113 27.55 9.03 -30.77
C SER A 113 27.38 10.44 -30.21
N THR A 114 26.36 10.61 -29.37
CA THR A 114 26.34 11.65 -28.37
C THR A 114 27.29 11.15 -27.30
N THR A 115 28.35 11.92 -27.02
CA THR A 115 28.85 12.00 -25.65
C THR A 115 27.63 12.08 -24.75
N GLN A 116 27.30 10.98 -24.06
CA GLN A 116 26.08 10.86 -23.27
C GLN A 116 26.16 11.96 -22.21
N GLN A 117 25.50 13.08 -22.48
CA GLN A 117 25.52 14.22 -21.59
C GLN A 117 24.70 13.74 -20.41
N SER A 118 25.38 13.40 -19.31
CA SER A 118 24.75 12.93 -18.08
C SER A 118 23.65 13.92 -17.71
N ASP A 119 22.41 13.45 -17.53
CA ASP A 119 21.31 14.30 -17.10
C ASP A 119 21.75 15.07 -15.85
N PRO A 120 21.80 16.41 -15.87
CA PRO A 120 22.24 17.19 -14.73
C PRO A 120 21.42 16.91 -13.46
N LEU A 121 20.14 16.53 -13.60
CA LEU A 121 19.28 16.15 -12.48
C LEU A 121 19.69 14.83 -11.81
N CYS A 122 20.49 14.02 -12.50
CA CYS A 122 21.05 12.77 -11.96
C CYS A 122 22.46 12.95 -11.39
N ALA A 123 23.02 14.18 -11.38
CA ALA A 123 24.39 14.42 -10.92
C ALA A 123 24.61 14.08 -9.43
N HIS A 124 23.58 14.23 -8.61
CA HIS A 124 23.60 13.89 -7.18
C HIS A 124 23.02 12.50 -6.88
N HIS A 125 22.64 11.74 -7.90
CA HIS A 125 22.08 10.40 -7.72
C HIS A 125 23.17 9.43 -7.28
N PRO A 126 22.93 8.57 -6.27
CA PRO A 126 23.93 7.61 -5.82
C PRO A 126 24.11 6.48 -6.83
N ASP A 127 25.21 5.74 -6.72
CA ASP A 127 25.39 4.50 -7.48
C ASP A 127 24.40 3.43 -6.98
N THR A 128 23.50 3.00 -7.87
CA THR A 128 22.48 1.96 -7.65
C THR A 128 22.75 0.71 -8.47
N SER A 129 23.91 0.59 -9.12
CA SER A 129 24.23 -0.52 -10.05
C SER A 129 24.11 -1.91 -9.43
N ASN A 130 24.33 -2.05 -8.12
CA ASN A 130 24.20 -3.31 -7.38
C ASN A 130 22.82 -3.53 -6.72
N ILE A 131 21.83 -2.71 -7.05
CA ILE A 131 20.46 -2.82 -6.54
C ILE A 131 19.54 -3.22 -7.71
N ALA A 132 18.90 -4.39 -7.63
CA ALA A 132 17.75 -4.71 -8.47
C ALA A 132 16.52 -3.94 -7.94
N VAL A 133 16.02 -2.99 -8.71
CA VAL A 133 14.80 -2.26 -8.39
C VAL A 133 13.62 -2.94 -9.07
N VAL A 134 12.63 -3.35 -8.27
CA VAL A 134 11.44 -4.06 -8.73
C VAL A 134 10.21 -3.26 -8.33
N MET A 135 9.51 -2.73 -9.33
CA MET A 135 8.27 -1.98 -9.13
C MET A 135 7.06 -2.87 -9.46
N LYS A 136 6.08 -2.93 -8.55
CA LYS A 136 4.81 -3.65 -8.75
C LYS A 136 3.67 -2.67 -9.03
N THR A 137 2.77 -3.05 -9.92
CA THR A 137 1.48 -2.37 -10.14
C THR A 137 0.41 -3.37 -10.59
N GLY A 138 -0.81 -2.90 -10.87
CA GLY A 138 -1.83 -3.63 -11.63
C GLY A 138 -2.10 -3.00 -13.00
N ALA A 139 -2.55 -3.78 -13.98
CA ALA A 139 -2.76 -3.27 -15.34
C ALA A 139 -3.82 -2.17 -15.41
N THR A 140 -4.78 -2.17 -14.47
CA THR A 140 -5.84 -1.14 -14.38
C THR A 140 -5.37 0.22 -13.87
N GLU A 141 -4.18 0.30 -13.30
CA GLU A 141 -3.62 1.53 -12.71
C GLU A 141 -2.23 1.90 -13.24
N SER A 142 -1.60 1.03 -14.03
CA SER A 142 -0.24 1.20 -14.55
C SER A 142 -0.04 2.54 -15.25
N PHE A 143 -0.98 2.95 -16.12
CA PHE A 143 -0.94 4.26 -16.80
C PHE A 143 -1.16 5.46 -15.87
N ALA A 144 -1.80 5.28 -14.71
CA ALA A 144 -2.02 6.34 -13.74
C ALA A 144 -0.85 6.52 -12.75
N ARG A 145 0.01 5.51 -12.61
CA ARG A 145 1.08 5.48 -11.59
C ARG A 145 2.49 5.53 -12.18
N LEU A 146 2.77 4.69 -13.19
CA LEU A 146 4.12 4.50 -13.70
C LEU A 146 4.74 5.74 -14.36
N PRO A 147 4.01 6.56 -15.15
CA PRO A 147 4.63 7.73 -15.78
C PRO A 147 5.27 8.69 -14.79
N THR A 148 4.62 8.93 -13.64
CA THR A 148 5.19 9.77 -12.58
C THR A 148 6.48 9.16 -12.03
N GLN A 149 6.52 7.85 -11.79
CA GLN A 149 7.72 7.15 -11.33
C GLN A 149 8.88 7.29 -12.32
N PHE A 150 8.63 7.10 -13.61
CA PHE A 150 9.65 7.23 -14.67
C PHE A 150 10.22 8.65 -14.76
N MET A 151 9.39 9.66 -14.56
CA MET A 151 9.83 11.06 -14.59
C MET A 151 10.53 11.51 -13.31
N THR A 152 10.39 10.77 -12.21
CA THR A 152 10.86 11.14 -10.88
C THR A 152 11.80 10.09 -10.29
N THR A 153 11.31 9.22 -9.42
CA THR A 153 12.09 8.26 -8.64
C THR A 153 12.92 7.29 -9.50
N LEU A 154 12.43 6.87 -10.66
CA LEU A 154 13.16 5.94 -11.56
C LEU A 154 13.99 6.64 -12.63
N ARG A 155 13.92 7.96 -12.75
CA ARG A 155 14.56 8.74 -13.83
C ARG A 155 16.06 8.45 -13.99
N CYS A 156 16.73 8.27 -12.86
CA CYS A 156 18.19 8.11 -12.78
C CYS A 156 18.62 6.65 -12.51
N ILE A 157 17.72 5.69 -12.70
CA ILE A 157 17.98 4.27 -12.54
C ILE A 157 18.12 3.66 -13.94
N ASP A 158 19.31 3.12 -14.24
CA ASP A 158 19.60 2.57 -15.57
C ASP A 158 18.82 1.27 -15.84
N ASP A 159 18.79 0.37 -14.86
CA ASP A 159 18.17 -0.95 -14.96
C ASP A 159 17.17 -1.17 -13.82
N PHE A 160 15.89 -1.39 -14.16
CA PHE A 160 14.83 -1.77 -13.23
C PHE A 160 13.82 -2.71 -13.90
N LEU A 161 13.03 -3.43 -13.09
CA LEU A 161 11.94 -4.28 -13.56
C LEU A 161 10.60 -3.70 -13.10
N VAL A 162 9.62 -3.67 -14.00
CA VAL A 162 8.23 -3.37 -13.66
C VAL A 162 7.39 -4.62 -13.86
N PHE A 163 6.67 -5.05 -12.83
CA PHE A 163 5.75 -6.17 -12.89
C PHE A 163 4.31 -5.70 -12.71
N SER A 164 3.41 -6.36 -13.44
CA SER A 164 1.97 -6.21 -13.36
C SER A 164 1.29 -7.59 -13.46
N ASP A 165 -0.02 -7.59 -13.62
CA ASP A 165 -0.86 -8.73 -14.01
C ASP A 165 -1.15 -8.75 -15.53
N MET A 166 -0.32 -8.07 -16.33
CA MET A 166 -0.41 -8.04 -17.79
C MET A 166 0.91 -7.55 -18.41
N ASN A 167 1.30 -8.14 -19.54
CA ASN A 167 2.37 -7.60 -20.38
C ASN A 167 1.91 -6.30 -21.03
N GLN A 168 2.64 -5.20 -20.78
CA GLN A 168 2.37 -3.90 -21.38
C GLN A 168 3.68 -3.20 -21.77
N THR A 169 3.59 -2.13 -22.55
CA THR A 169 4.69 -1.20 -22.77
C THR A 169 4.19 0.20 -22.49
N ILE A 170 4.81 0.88 -21.52
CA ILE A 170 4.38 2.20 -21.05
C ILE A 170 5.56 3.15 -21.13
N ALA A 171 5.43 4.20 -21.94
CA ALA A 171 6.52 5.16 -22.21
C ALA A 171 7.84 4.50 -22.67
N GLY A 172 7.75 3.38 -23.42
CA GLY A 172 8.91 2.62 -23.89
C GLY A 172 9.50 1.64 -22.86
N VAL A 173 8.97 1.60 -21.64
CA VAL A 173 9.36 0.65 -20.59
C VAL A 173 8.48 -0.60 -20.68
N GLU A 174 9.12 -1.77 -20.66
CA GLU A 174 8.43 -3.06 -20.59
C GLU A 174 7.84 -3.27 -19.18
N VAL A 175 6.56 -3.62 -19.14
CA VAL A 175 5.86 -4.06 -17.93
C VAL A 175 5.58 -5.55 -18.10
N LEU A 176 6.11 -6.36 -17.19
CA LEU A 176 6.09 -7.80 -17.26
C LEU A 176 4.87 -8.39 -16.54
N ASP A 177 4.21 -9.36 -17.16
CA ASP A 177 3.21 -10.19 -16.50
C ASP A 177 3.90 -11.08 -15.47
N SER A 178 3.48 -10.96 -14.22
CA SER A 178 3.96 -11.81 -13.13
C SER A 178 3.16 -13.12 -13.00
N LEU A 179 2.04 -13.26 -13.70
CA LEU A 179 1.09 -14.38 -13.56
C LEU A 179 1.09 -15.34 -14.77
N ASP A 180 1.87 -15.05 -15.81
CA ASP A 180 2.02 -15.85 -17.03
C ASP A 180 2.61 -17.27 -16.79
N GLU A 181 3.38 -17.47 -15.71
CA GLU A 181 3.94 -18.76 -15.27
C GLU A 181 3.11 -19.43 -14.15
N MET A 182 1.92 -18.91 -13.84
CA MET A 182 1.03 -19.47 -12.82
C MET A 182 0.38 -20.78 -13.27
N LEU A 183 0.29 -21.76 -12.36
CA LEU A 183 -0.37 -23.04 -12.61
C LEU A 183 -1.83 -22.85 -13.06
N GLU A 184 -2.24 -23.59 -14.09
CA GLU A 184 -3.62 -23.54 -14.58
C GLU A 184 -4.63 -23.98 -13.51
N SER A 185 -4.26 -24.94 -12.66
CA SER A 185 -5.08 -25.40 -11.54
C SER A 185 -5.39 -24.30 -10.51
N ALA A 186 -4.53 -23.28 -10.38
CA ALA A 186 -4.77 -22.14 -9.50
C ALA A 186 -5.70 -21.09 -10.12
N LYS A 187 -5.78 -21.03 -11.47
CA LYS A 187 -6.57 -20.06 -12.23
C LYS A 187 -7.97 -20.57 -12.57
N GLU A 188 -8.08 -21.86 -12.88
CA GLU A 188 -9.31 -22.49 -13.35
C GLU A 188 -10.39 -22.48 -12.26
N GLY A 189 -11.58 -21.95 -12.59
CA GLY A 189 -12.69 -21.84 -11.64
C GLY A 189 -12.48 -20.84 -10.50
N ASN A 190 -11.34 -20.14 -10.45
CA ASN A 190 -11.02 -19.18 -9.41
C ASN A 190 -11.47 -17.75 -9.81
N PRO A 191 -12.42 -17.14 -9.09
CA PRO A 191 -12.93 -15.80 -9.40
C PRO A 191 -11.90 -14.69 -9.16
N ASP A 192 -10.83 -14.93 -8.39
CA ASP A 192 -9.75 -13.95 -8.23
C ASP A 192 -9.10 -13.60 -9.59
N PHE A 193 -9.15 -14.52 -10.56
CA PHE A 193 -8.62 -14.36 -11.92
C PHE A 193 -9.63 -13.78 -12.92
N ASP A 194 -10.84 -13.39 -12.51
CA ASP A 194 -11.82 -12.78 -13.41
C ASP A 194 -11.29 -11.49 -14.04
N LEU A 195 -10.58 -10.68 -13.25
CA LEU A 195 -9.90 -9.48 -13.75
C LEU A 195 -8.83 -9.85 -14.77
N TYR A 196 -7.93 -10.79 -14.45
CA TYR A 196 -6.87 -11.24 -15.33
C TYR A 196 -7.40 -11.70 -16.70
N ARG A 197 -8.40 -12.60 -16.69
CA ARG A 197 -9.06 -13.08 -17.91
C ARG A 197 -9.71 -11.95 -18.72
N THR A 198 -10.38 -11.02 -18.04
CA THR A 198 -11.00 -9.86 -18.68
C THR A 198 -9.96 -8.96 -19.35
N GLN A 199 -8.81 -8.74 -18.69
CA GLN A 199 -7.72 -7.93 -19.23
C GLN A 199 -7.08 -8.58 -20.46
N MET A 200 -6.85 -9.90 -20.42
CA MET A 200 -6.26 -10.65 -21.55
C MET A 200 -7.18 -10.72 -22.77
N ALA A 201 -8.50 -10.75 -22.56
CA ALA A 201 -9.49 -10.75 -23.64
C ALA A 201 -9.80 -9.35 -24.21
N CYS A 202 -9.18 -8.30 -23.67
CA CYS A 202 -9.47 -6.92 -24.06
C CYS A 202 -8.63 -6.50 -25.27
N ASP A 203 -9.28 -6.28 -26.41
CA ASP A 203 -8.64 -5.79 -27.64
C ASP A 203 -8.45 -4.26 -27.69
N VAL A 204 -8.89 -3.55 -26.65
CA VAL A 204 -8.87 -2.08 -26.56
C VAL A 204 -8.24 -1.65 -25.22
N ASP A 205 -8.46 -0.38 -24.83
CA ASP A 205 -8.01 0.11 -23.53
C ASP A 205 -8.67 -0.66 -22.37
N GLN A 206 -7.88 -0.89 -21.32
CA GLN A 206 -8.30 -1.70 -20.17
C GLN A 206 -9.47 -1.09 -19.38
N ALA A 207 -9.56 0.24 -19.31
CA ALA A 207 -10.58 0.93 -18.52
C ALA A 207 -12.03 0.61 -19.00
N PRO A 208 -12.34 0.67 -20.32
CA PRO A 208 -13.60 0.16 -20.86
C PRO A 208 -13.88 -1.31 -20.56
N CYS A 209 -12.91 -2.21 -20.72
CA CYS A 209 -13.12 -3.66 -20.55
C CYS A 209 -13.37 -4.07 -19.10
N THR A 210 -12.72 -3.38 -18.16
CA THR A 210 -12.79 -3.69 -16.73
C THR A 210 -13.87 -2.88 -16.00
N SER A 211 -14.67 -2.07 -16.70
CA SER A 211 -15.64 -1.16 -16.09
C SER A 211 -16.80 -1.84 -15.36
N ALA A 212 -17.08 -3.10 -15.70
CA ALA A 212 -18.12 -3.90 -15.05
C ALA A 212 -17.65 -4.51 -13.71
N LEU A 213 -16.34 -4.49 -13.44
CA LEU A 213 -15.74 -5.01 -12.22
C LEU A 213 -15.58 -3.90 -11.19
N ASP A 214 -15.66 -4.25 -9.90
CA ASP A 214 -15.06 -3.42 -8.86
C ASP A 214 -13.54 -3.56 -8.99
N ARG A 215 -12.91 -2.65 -9.75
CA ARG A 215 -11.47 -2.71 -10.04
C ARG A 215 -10.60 -2.66 -8.79
N ALA A 216 -11.06 -2.01 -7.71
CA ALA A 216 -10.31 -1.96 -6.46
C ALA A 216 -10.30 -3.34 -5.77
N ASP A 217 -11.48 -3.94 -5.61
CA ASP A 217 -11.61 -5.28 -5.00
C ASP A 217 -10.98 -6.38 -5.87
N ALA A 218 -11.27 -6.35 -7.18
CA ALA A 218 -10.73 -7.34 -8.12
C ALA A 218 -9.22 -7.22 -8.28
N GLY A 219 -8.68 -6.00 -8.34
CA GLY A 219 -7.24 -5.75 -8.36
C GLY A 219 -6.56 -6.27 -7.09
N TRP A 220 -7.13 -6.00 -5.92
CA TRP A 220 -6.62 -6.49 -4.64
C TRP A 220 -6.61 -8.03 -4.56
N LYS A 221 -7.68 -8.68 -5.01
CA LYS A 221 -7.79 -10.15 -5.05
C LYS A 221 -6.77 -10.79 -5.99
N LEU A 222 -6.46 -10.14 -7.11
CA LEU A 222 -5.47 -10.63 -8.06
C LEU A 222 -4.03 -10.34 -7.61
N ASP A 223 -3.79 -9.24 -6.91
CA ASP A 223 -2.45 -8.80 -6.52
C ASP A 223 -1.69 -9.80 -5.63
N LYS A 224 -2.42 -10.54 -4.79
CA LYS A 224 -1.80 -11.52 -3.86
C LYS A 224 -1.00 -12.63 -4.57
N TYR A 225 -1.26 -12.89 -5.85
CA TYR A 225 -0.60 -13.93 -6.64
C TYR A 225 0.76 -13.52 -7.22
N LYS A 226 1.10 -12.23 -7.23
CA LYS A 226 2.27 -11.71 -7.96
C LYS A 226 3.61 -11.93 -7.25
N ASN A 227 3.63 -11.75 -5.92
CA ASN A 227 4.86 -11.48 -5.16
C ASN A 227 5.95 -12.57 -5.26
N ILE A 228 5.59 -13.85 -5.21
CA ILE A 228 6.58 -14.95 -5.26
C ILE A 228 7.08 -15.16 -6.71
N HIS A 229 6.17 -15.11 -7.69
CA HIS A 229 6.53 -15.16 -9.11
C HIS A 229 7.45 -14.01 -9.52
N MET A 230 7.16 -12.79 -9.03
CA MET A 230 8.04 -11.64 -9.21
C MET A 230 9.45 -11.91 -8.69
N ALA A 231 9.59 -12.54 -7.52
CA ALA A 231 10.91 -12.86 -6.96
C ALA A 231 11.70 -13.81 -7.86
N GLU A 232 11.08 -14.88 -8.35
CA GLU A 232 11.73 -15.82 -9.27
C GLU A 232 12.12 -15.15 -10.59
N LYS A 233 11.20 -14.41 -11.20
CA LYS A 233 11.43 -13.70 -12.47
C LYS A 233 12.51 -12.63 -12.33
N THR A 234 12.55 -11.94 -11.18
CA THR A 234 13.59 -10.96 -10.85
C THR A 234 14.95 -11.63 -10.78
N TRP A 235 15.09 -12.74 -10.05
CA TRP A 235 16.37 -13.45 -9.96
C TRP A 235 16.85 -13.98 -11.30
N LYS A 236 15.94 -14.49 -12.14
CA LYS A 236 16.27 -14.95 -13.51
C LYS A 236 16.81 -13.81 -14.39
N ARG A 237 16.27 -12.59 -14.27
CA ARG A 237 16.61 -11.43 -15.11
C ARG A 237 17.78 -10.60 -14.59
N MET A 238 17.86 -10.42 -13.28
CA MET A 238 18.88 -9.61 -12.60
C MET A 238 19.58 -10.42 -11.50
N PRO A 239 20.25 -11.54 -11.84
CA PRO A 239 20.93 -12.36 -10.85
C PRO A 239 22.12 -11.62 -10.23
N ASN A 240 22.52 -12.05 -9.03
CA ASN A 240 23.75 -11.63 -8.34
C ASN A 240 23.86 -10.15 -7.91
N LYS A 241 22.79 -9.35 -8.01
CA LYS A 241 22.75 -8.01 -7.39
C LYS A 241 22.92 -8.14 -5.86
N ASP A 242 23.56 -7.15 -5.22
CA ASP A 242 23.76 -7.15 -3.77
C ASP A 242 22.41 -7.05 -3.03
N TRP A 243 21.49 -6.26 -3.56
CA TRP A 243 20.21 -5.94 -2.95
C TRP A 243 19.07 -6.02 -3.98
N TYR A 244 17.91 -6.47 -3.54
CA TYR A 244 16.68 -6.54 -4.32
C TYR A 244 15.61 -5.75 -3.58
N LEU A 245 15.31 -4.55 -4.09
CA LEU A 245 14.32 -3.64 -3.54
C LEU A 245 13.00 -3.83 -4.29
N TYR A 246 11.96 -4.20 -3.56
CA TYR A 246 10.59 -4.30 -4.08
C TYR A 246 9.77 -3.14 -3.55
N ILE A 247 9.06 -2.45 -4.43
CA ILE A 247 8.21 -1.28 -4.13
C ILE A 247 6.93 -1.32 -4.96
N ASP A 248 5.86 -0.73 -4.45
CA ASP A 248 4.64 -0.49 -5.22
C ASP A 248 4.77 0.80 -6.05
N ALA A 249 3.98 0.92 -7.12
CA ALA A 249 4.02 2.09 -8.00
C ALA A 249 3.54 3.40 -7.34
N ASP A 250 2.99 3.36 -6.14
CA ASP A 250 2.65 4.50 -5.28
C ASP A 250 3.57 4.61 -4.05
N THR A 251 4.77 4.02 -4.12
CA THR A 251 5.85 4.17 -3.13
C THR A 251 6.94 5.09 -3.66
N TYR A 252 7.35 6.06 -2.85
CA TYR A 252 8.49 6.94 -3.12
C TYR A 252 9.76 6.38 -2.48
N VAL A 253 10.90 6.47 -3.17
CA VAL A 253 12.22 6.03 -2.65
C VAL A 253 13.18 7.21 -2.56
N LEU A 254 13.75 7.43 -1.37
CA LEU A 254 14.82 8.39 -1.13
C LEU A 254 16.18 7.72 -1.37
N TRP A 255 16.67 7.79 -2.60
CA TRP A 255 17.83 6.99 -3.05
C TRP A 255 19.10 7.25 -2.26
N ASN A 256 19.43 8.51 -1.99
CA ASN A 256 20.65 8.86 -1.26
C ASN A 256 20.63 8.28 0.15
N THR A 257 19.52 8.45 0.88
CA THR A 257 19.34 7.87 2.22
C THR A 257 19.39 6.34 2.18
N LEU A 258 18.75 5.72 1.18
CA LEU A 258 18.72 4.27 1.03
C LEU A 258 20.11 3.68 0.77
N VAL A 259 20.84 4.21 -0.21
CA VAL A 259 22.17 3.72 -0.57
C VAL A 259 23.18 3.94 0.56
N MET A 260 23.07 5.06 1.29
CA MET A 260 23.87 5.29 2.50
C MET A 260 23.66 4.19 3.54
N TRP A 261 22.41 3.79 3.77
CA TRP A 261 22.08 2.73 4.71
C TRP A 261 22.57 1.36 4.23
N LEU A 262 22.29 0.98 2.98
CA LEU A 262 22.67 -0.33 2.45
C LEU A 262 24.19 -0.56 2.46
N LYS A 263 24.99 0.51 2.32
CA LYS A 263 26.46 0.45 2.43
C LYS A 263 26.96 0.02 3.82
N THR A 264 26.14 0.11 4.86
CA THR A 264 26.51 -0.35 6.21
C THR A 264 26.21 -1.83 6.44
N LEU A 265 25.58 -2.50 5.49
CA LEU A 265 25.07 -3.86 5.62
C LEU A 265 25.86 -4.84 4.76
N ASP A 266 25.89 -6.12 5.15
CA ASP A 266 26.53 -7.20 4.37
C ASP A 266 25.50 -7.94 3.51
N PRO A 267 25.54 -7.82 2.16
CA PRO A 267 24.60 -8.50 1.26
C PRO A 267 24.79 -10.03 1.21
N ASN A 268 25.89 -10.55 1.76
CA ASN A 268 26.14 -12.00 1.85
C ASN A 268 25.48 -12.65 3.07
N LYS A 269 24.94 -11.85 3.99
CA LYS A 269 24.06 -12.35 5.05
C LYS A 269 22.63 -12.48 4.50
N LYS A 270 21.90 -13.52 4.90
CA LYS A 270 20.51 -13.72 4.50
C LYS A 270 19.61 -12.72 5.23
N LEU A 271 19.32 -11.59 4.59
CA LEU A 271 18.57 -10.49 5.17
C LEU A 271 17.26 -10.30 4.40
N TYR A 272 16.17 -10.22 5.16
CA TYR A 272 14.87 -9.78 4.67
C TYR A 272 14.42 -8.60 5.53
N LEU A 273 14.43 -7.41 4.95
CA LEU A 273 14.27 -6.14 5.65
C LEU A 273 12.96 -5.48 5.21
N GLY A 274 12.13 -5.05 6.17
CA GLY A 274 10.91 -4.32 5.86
C GLY A 274 10.25 -3.66 7.07
N SER A 275 9.16 -2.94 6.81
CA SER A 275 8.25 -2.50 7.86
C SER A 275 7.38 -3.69 8.28
N VAL A 276 7.49 -4.13 9.54
CA VAL A 276 6.79 -5.36 9.99
C VAL A 276 5.32 -5.09 10.23
N ALA A 277 4.48 -5.88 9.57
CA ALA A 277 3.07 -6.06 9.85
C ALA A 277 2.82 -7.47 10.43
N MET A 278 1.64 -7.65 11.04
CA MET A 278 1.25 -8.91 11.69
C MET A 278 -0.06 -9.43 11.10
N LEU A 279 -0.09 -10.73 10.79
CA LEU A 279 -1.30 -11.49 10.49
C LEU A 279 -1.37 -12.64 11.50
N GLY A 280 -2.27 -12.52 12.47
CA GLY A 280 -2.19 -13.34 13.70
C GLY A 280 -0.83 -13.13 14.38
N ASP A 281 -0.15 -14.23 14.69
CA ASP A 281 1.18 -14.21 15.30
C ASP A 281 2.34 -14.23 14.29
N PHE A 282 2.06 -14.17 12.99
CA PHE A 282 3.08 -14.24 11.96
C PHE A 282 3.54 -12.83 11.51
N PRO A 283 4.83 -12.50 11.66
CA PRO A 283 5.37 -11.24 11.17
C PRO A 283 5.73 -11.31 9.68
N PHE A 284 5.37 -10.29 8.92
CA PHE A 284 5.70 -10.15 7.50
C PHE A 284 6.11 -8.72 7.14
N ALA A 285 6.85 -8.52 6.05
CA ALA A 285 7.13 -7.17 5.57
C ALA A 285 5.91 -6.62 4.81
N HIS A 286 5.40 -5.45 5.22
CA HIS A 286 4.32 -4.76 4.52
C HIS A 286 4.77 -4.36 3.11
N GLY A 287 4.12 -4.92 2.08
CA GLY A 287 4.52 -4.80 0.68
C GLY A 287 4.58 -3.35 0.19
N GLY A 288 3.57 -2.57 0.51
CA GLY A 288 3.48 -1.17 0.10
C GLY A 288 4.60 -0.29 0.67
N SER A 289 5.02 -0.53 1.91
CA SER A 289 6.17 0.17 2.50
C SER A 289 7.47 -0.05 1.71
N GLY A 290 7.49 -1.08 0.87
CA GLY A 290 8.67 -1.64 0.26
C GLY A 290 9.38 -2.62 1.18
N TYR A 291 10.15 -3.51 0.59
CA TYR A 291 11.01 -4.46 1.31
C TYR A 291 12.26 -4.77 0.51
N ILE A 292 13.29 -5.23 1.23
CA ILE A 292 14.61 -5.50 0.66
C ILE A 292 15.03 -6.93 1.01
N LEU A 293 15.46 -7.67 0.00
CA LEU A 293 16.13 -8.95 0.16
C LEU A 293 17.61 -8.78 -0.23
N SER A 294 18.52 -9.31 0.57
CA SER A 294 19.94 -9.37 0.18
C SER A 294 20.18 -10.43 -0.89
N ARG A 295 21.35 -10.37 -1.56
CA ARG A 295 21.80 -11.42 -2.50
C ARG A 295 21.65 -12.81 -1.89
N ALA A 296 22.20 -13.03 -0.71
CA ALA A 296 22.17 -14.35 -0.07
C ALA A 296 20.75 -14.82 0.28
N ALA A 297 19.83 -13.90 0.58
CA ALA A 297 18.43 -14.25 0.82
C ALA A 297 17.71 -14.65 -0.48
N MET A 298 17.90 -13.88 -1.55
CA MET A 298 17.33 -14.19 -2.87
C MET A 298 17.90 -15.47 -3.47
N GLU A 299 19.22 -15.65 -3.40
CA GLU A 299 19.90 -16.86 -3.87
C GLU A 299 19.34 -18.10 -3.16
N ALA A 300 19.25 -18.07 -1.83
CA ALA A 300 18.67 -19.17 -1.06
C ALA A 300 17.18 -19.40 -1.38
N PHE A 301 16.42 -18.33 -1.63
CA PHE A 301 14.97 -18.44 -1.81
C PHE A 301 14.55 -18.93 -3.19
N VAL A 302 15.10 -18.35 -4.26
CA VAL A 302 14.67 -18.63 -5.63
C VAL A 302 15.80 -19.14 -6.53
N GLY A 303 17.06 -18.89 -6.16
CA GLY A 303 18.23 -19.42 -6.88
C GLY A 303 18.46 -20.91 -6.62
N GLU A 304 18.47 -21.31 -5.35
CA GLU A 304 18.63 -22.69 -4.90
C GLU A 304 17.32 -23.49 -4.95
N ASN A 305 16.17 -22.80 -5.02
CA ASN A 305 14.84 -23.39 -5.06
C ASN A 305 14.03 -22.90 -6.27
N PRO A 306 14.47 -23.17 -7.51
CA PRO A 306 13.71 -22.78 -8.71
C PRO A 306 12.33 -23.47 -8.74
N GLY A 307 11.28 -22.73 -9.11
CA GLY A 307 9.90 -23.20 -9.12
C GLY A 307 9.25 -23.21 -7.73
N VAL A 308 9.80 -22.47 -6.76
CA VAL A 308 9.18 -22.26 -5.46
C VAL A 308 7.83 -21.56 -5.59
N ALA A 309 7.64 -20.67 -6.56
CA ALA A 309 6.37 -19.96 -6.75
C ALA A 309 5.19 -20.92 -6.94
N ASN A 310 5.32 -21.90 -7.85
CA ASN A 310 4.25 -22.86 -8.12
C ASN A 310 3.88 -23.74 -6.92
N LYS A 311 4.74 -23.87 -5.89
CA LYS A 311 4.38 -24.59 -4.65
C LYS A 311 3.31 -23.88 -3.83
N TYR A 312 3.16 -22.57 -4.03
CA TYR A 312 2.21 -21.74 -3.28
C TYR A 312 0.99 -21.33 -4.11
N ASP A 313 1.01 -21.47 -5.44
CA ASP A 313 -0.05 -21.00 -6.36
C ASP A 313 -1.48 -21.34 -5.90
N GLU A 314 -1.72 -22.59 -5.47
CA GLU A 314 -3.04 -23.03 -5.00
C GLU A 314 -3.37 -22.55 -3.57
N ASP A 315 -2.36 -22.42 -2.69
CA ASP A 315 -2.55 -21.98 -1.30
C ASP A 315 -2.88 -20.48 -1.23
N VAL A 316 -2.38 -19.67 -2.19
CA VAL A 316 -2.58 -18.21 -2.24
C VAL A 316 -4.06 -17.84 -2.10
N HIS A 317 -4.97 -18.63 -2.68
CA HIS A 317 -6.40 -18.37 -2.63
C HIS A 317 -6.93 -18.17 -1.19
N ASN A 318 -6.40 -18.93 -0.24
CA ASN A 318 -6.86 -18.95 1.16
C ASN A 318 -6.25 -17.82 2.03
N HIS A 319 -5.38 -16.99 1.46
CA HIS A 319 -4.70 -15.91 2.18
C HIS A 319 -5.18 -14.54 1.70
N CYS A 320 -5.07 -13.55 2.59
CA CYS A 320 -5.51 -12.19 2.29
C CYS A 320 -4.57 -11.43 1.37
N CYS A 321 -3.28 -11.73 1.45
CA CYS A 321 -2.23 -10.76 1.17
C CYS A 321 -0.98 -11.47 0.60
N GLY A 322 -0.46 -10.97 -0.52
CA GLY A 322 0.67 -11.61 -1.21
C GLY A 322 2.03 -11.36 -0.56
N ASP A 323 2.19 -10.26 0.16
CA ASP A 323 3.39 -9.91 0.93
C ASP A 323 3.54 -10.79 2.19
N PHE A 324 2.43 -11.09 2.87
CA PHE A 324 2.36 -12.15 3.87
C PHE A 324 2.81 -13.48 3.29
N LEU A 325 2.27 -13.86 2.13
CA LEU A 325 2.59 -15.16 1.53
C LEU A 325 4.05 -15.25 1.09
N LEU A 326 4.64 -14.16 0.57
CA LEU A 326 6.08 -14.09 0.29
C LEU A 326 6.89 -14.32 1.56
N SER A 327 6.52 -13.67 2.68
CA SER A 327 7.20 -13.84 3.96
C SER A 327 7.08 -15.27 4.49
N LYS A 328 5.89 -15.88 4.37
CA LYS A 328 5.63 -17.29 4.69
C LYS A 328 6.50 -18.20 3.83
N ALA A 329 6.49 -18.01 2.52
CA ALA A 329 7.26 -18.81 1.58
C ALA A 329 8.77 -18.71 1.82
N LEU A 330 9.28 -17.51 2.07
CA LEU A 330 10.67 -17.27 2.41
C LEU A 330 11.06 -18.01 3.70
N LYS A 331 10.23 -17.88 4.74
CA LYS A 331 10.48 -18.49 6.04
C LYS A 331 10.41 -20.02 5.99
N GLU A 332 9.40 -20.59 5.33
CA GLU A 332 9.20 -22.04 5.20
C GLU A 332 10.27 -22.68 4.31
N THR A 333 10.72 -21.99 3.26
CA THR A 333 11.72 -22.53 2.32
C THR A 333 13.15 -22.38 2.82
N THR A 334 13.48 -21.27 3.50
CA THR A 334 14.88 -20.91 3.80
C THR A 334 15.17 -20.67 5.27
N GLY A 335 14.14 -20.58 6.11
CA GLY A 335 14.28 -20.21 7.52
C GLY A 335 14.50 -18.71 7.78
N VAL A 336 14.63 -17.87 6.74
CA VAL A 336 14.90 -16.42 6.87
C VAL A 336 13.64 -15.67 7.35
N PRO A 337 13.67 -15.04 8.54
CA PRO A 337 12.56 -14.22 9.02
C PRO A 337 12.64 -12.78 8.51
N VAL A 338 11.50 -12.07 8.51
CA VAL A 338 11.51 -10.61 8.34
C VAL A 338 12.21 -9.94 9.53
N THR A 339 13.02 -8.93 9.22
CA THR A 339 13.64 -8.04 10.20
C THR A 339 13.00 -6.65 10.10
N GLY A 340 12.43 -6.19 11.21
CA GLY A 340 11.80 -4.88 11.30
C GLY A 340 12.79 -3.74 11.25
N VAL A 341 12.63 -2.86 10.27
CA VAL A 341 13.47 -1.66 10.06
C VAL A 341 12.64 -0.37 9.98
N TRP A 342 11.38 -0.42 10.42
CA TRP A 342 10.59 0.79 10.66
C TRP A 342 11.30 1.66 11.73
N PRO A 343 11.35 2.99 11.57
CA PRO A 343 10.64 3.84 10.62
C PRO A 343 11.41 4.15 9.33
N THR A 344 12.55 3.51 9.07
CA THR A 344 13.38 3.81 7.89
C THR A 344 12.71 3.33 6.61
N ILE A 345 12.25 2.07 6.59
CA ILE A 345 11.24 1.62 5.62
C ILE A 345 9.87 1.90 6.24
N ASN A 346 9.03 2.68 5.55
CA ASN A 346 7.84 3.24 6.15
C ASN A 346 6.63 3.24 5.22
N GLY A 347 5.49 2.81 5.78
CA GLY A 347 4.21 2.69 5.06
C GLY A 347 3.36 3.96 5.09
N GLU A 348 3.77 4.97 5.85
CA GLU A 348 3.07 6.25 5.97
C GLU A 348 3.53 7.25 4.92
N LYS A 349 2.66 8.19 4.55
CA LYS A 349 3.02 9.35 3.73
C LYS A 349 3.24 10.60 4.57
N PRO A 350 3.78 11.71 4.04
CA PRO A 350 4.10 12.91 4.82
C PRO A 350 2.94 13.43 5.67
N TYR A 351 1.70 13.20 5.23
CA TYR A 351 0.51 13.67 5.94
C TYR A 351 0.02 12.71 7.03
N THR A 352 0.38 11.43 6.99
CA THR A 352 -0.08 10.43 7.97
C THR A 352 1.03 9.93 8.90
N LEU A 353 2.30 10.24 8.59
CA LEU A 353 3.45 9.93 9.42
C LEU A 353 3.32 10.52 10.84
N PRO A 354 3.48 9.72 11.92
CA PRO A 354 3.26 10.15 13.30
C PRO A 354 4.39 10.96 13.93
N TYR A 355 4.66 12.16 13.45
CA TYR A 355 5.75 12.99 13.97
C TYR A 355 5.76 13.11 15.50
N GLY A 356 6.90 12.83 16.12
CA GLY A 356 7.07 12.85 17.57
C GLY A 356 8.40 12.23 18.02
N ASP A 357 8.61 12.14 19.32
CA ASP A 357 9.90 11.74 19.94
C ASP A 357 10.43 10.38 19.44
N SER A 358 9.54 9.45 19.10
CA SER A 358 9.90 8.06 18.77
C SER A 358 10.79 7.95 17.53
N HIS A 359 10.55 8.76 16.51
CA HIS A 359 11.23 8.63 15.22
C HIS A 359 11.73 9.95 14.61
N TRP A 360 11.64 11.07 15.33
CA TRP A 360 12.05 12.39 14.85
C TRP A 360 13.43 12.44 14.17
N CYS A 361 14.42 11.80 14.78
CA CYS A 361 15.82 11.75 14.32
C CYS A 361 16.20 10.46 13.57
N HIS A 362 15.22 9.71 13.09
CA HIS A 362 15.47 8.55 12.24
C HIS A 362 15.53 8.97 10.76
N PRO A 363 16.41 8.35 9.98
CA PRO A 363 16.41 8.50 8.52
C PRO A 363 15.23 7.73 7.91
N ILE A 364 14.74 8.20 6.77
CA ILE A 364 13.64 7.60 6.02
C ILE A 364 14.07 7.28 4.58
N THR A 365 13.71 6.08 4.10
CA THR A 365 14.08 5.59 2.77
C THR A 365 12.88 5.39 1.85
N THR A 366 11.72 5.07 2.42
CA THR A 366 10.49 4.85 1.66
C THR A 366 9.28 5.50 2.31
N MET A 367 8.32 5.92 1.48
CA MET A 367 7.01 6.39 1.91
C MET A 367 5.96 5.83 0.96
N HIS A 368 4.84 5.34 1.47
CA HIS A 368 3.84 4.62 0.69
C HIS A 368 2.47 5.31 0.71
N HIS A 369 1.58 4.86 -0.19
CA HIS A 369 0.29 5.45 -0.50
C HIS A 369 0.42 6.90 -1.00
N MET A 370 1.51 7.18 -1.70
CA MET A 370 1.79 8.49 -2.29
C MET A 370 1.02 8.62 -3.61
N SER A 371 0.19 9.64 -3.71
CA SER A 371 -0.39 10.04 -4.99
C SER A 371 0.71 10.55 -5.94
N ALA A 372 0.39 10.64 -7.23
CA ALA A 372 1.31 11.21 -8.22
C ALA A 372 1.73 12.65 -7.88
N GLU A 373 0.82 13.45 -7.31
CA GLU A 373 1.12 14.80 -6.83
C GLU A 373 2.11 14.78 -5.66
N GLU A 374 1.88 13.90 -4.67
CA GLU A 374 2.78 13.74 -3.53
C GLU A 374 4.17 13.26 -3.96
N ILE A 375 4.28 12.30 -4.89
CA ILE A 375 5.55 11.85 -5.46
C ILE A 375 6.28 13.00 -6.15
N SER A 376 5.57 13.78 -6.98
CA SER A 376 6.17 14.90 -7.71
C SER A 376 6.70 15.98 -6.76
N SER A 377 5.92 16.36 -5.73
CA SER A 377 6.37 17.34 -4.75
C SER A 377 7.54 16.86 -3.91
N PHE A 378 7.58 15.56 -3.59
CA PHE A 378 8.67 14.98 -2.81
C PHE A 378 9.96 14.87 -3.62
N TRP A 379 9.85 14.54 -4.91
CA TRP A 379 10.97 14.57 -5.85
C TRP A 379 11.56 15.97 -5.99
N GLU A 380 10.73 17.00 -6.15
CA GLU A 380 11.19 18.39 -6.19
C GLU A 380 11.97 18.78 -4.92
N TYR A 381 11.43 18.46 -3.74
CA TYR A 381 12.12 18.68 -2.46
C TYR A 381 13.49 17.99 -2.40
N GLU A 382 13.55 16.70 -2.75
CA GLU A 382 14.78 15.91 -2.67
C GLU A 382 15.84 16.40 -3.67
N THR A 383 15.43 16.69 -4.91
CA THR A 383 16.31 17.24 -5.94
C THR A 383 16.88 18.59 -5.51
N LEU A 384 16.04 19.52 -5.05
CA LEU A 384 16.51 20.84 -4.60
C LEU A 384 17.50 20.73 -3.43
N ARG A 385 17.19 19.88 -2.45
CA ARG A 385 18.08 19.60 -1.31
C ARG A 385 19.46 19.13 -1.77
N TYR A 386 19.52 18.13 -2.65
CA TYR A 386 20.79 17.54 -3.03
C TYR A 386 21.55 18.35 -4.08
N ASP A 387 20.85 19.10 -4.94
CA ASP A 387 21.46 20.10 -5.82
C ASP A 387 22.18 21.19 -5.02
N GLU A 388 21.56 21.69 -3.95
CA GLU A 388 22.19 22.68 -3.07
C GLU A 388 23.42 22.09 -2.36
N ALA A 389 23.30 20.88 -1.82
CA ALA A 389 24.42 20.19 -1.18
C ALA A 389 25.57 19.91 -2.16
N LEU A 390 25.27 19.54 -3.40
CA LEU A 390 26.27 19.30 -4.44
C LEU A 390 26.99 20.60 -4.82
N LYS A 391 26.25 21.72 -5.00
CA LYS A 391 26.84 23.04 -5.28
C LYS A 391 27.72 23.55 -4.13
N ALA A 392 27.40 23.19 -2.90
CA ALA A 392 28.21 23.51 -1.72
C ALA A 392 29.48 22.63 -1.59
N THR A 393 29.59 21.55 -2.36
CA THR A 393 30.77 20.67 -2.34
C THR A 393 31.95 21.33 -3.03
N ALA A 394 33.11 21.37 -2.36
CA ALA A 394 34.32 21.98 -2.90
C ALA A 394 34.75 21.29 -4.23
N PRO A 395 35.16 22.05 -5.26
CA PRO A 395 35.59 21.47 -6.53
C PRO A 395 36.66 20.38 -6.35
N GLY A 396 36.43 19.21 -6.98
CA GLY A 396 37.32 18.05 -6.87
C GLY A 396 37.14 17.20 -5.60
N SER A 397 36.25 17.58 -4.68
CA SER A 397 35.90 16.76 -3.52
C SER A 397 34.81 15.74 -3.87
N LYS A 398 34.84 14.59 -3.20
CA LYS A 398 33.78 13.58 -3.32
C LYS A 398 32.49 14.10 -2.68
N PHE A 399 31.38 14.05 -3.41
CA PHE A 399 30.07 14.34 -2.87
C PHE A 399 29.71 13.34 -1.76
N ASN A 400 29.31 13.86 -0.60
CA ASN A 400 28.92 13.07 0.57
C ASN A 400 27.62 13.63 1.16
N PRO A 401 26.45 13.19 0.66
CA PRO A 401 25.17 13.69 1.12
C PRO A 401 24.87 13.25 2.56
N GLU A 402 24.08 14.05 3.26
CA GLU A 402 23.45 13.66 4.52
C GLU A 402 22.12 12.94 4.25
N PRO A 403 21.68 12.01 5.13
CA PRO A 403 20.39 11.35 4.97
C PRO A 403 19.26 12.35 5.19
N VAL A 404 18.10 12.07 4.62
CA VAL A 404 16.86 12.78 4.95
C VAL A 404 16.30 12.21 6.24
N LEU A 405 16.12 13.06 7.26
CA LEU A 405 15.54 12.70 8.54
C LEU A 405 14.03 13.00 8.56
N ILE A 406 13.28 12.26 9.37
CA ILE A 406 11.83 12.45 9.51
C ILE A 406 11.46 13.88 9.95
N LYS A 407 12.27 14.54 10.79
CA LYS A 407 12.06 15.95 11.15
C LYS A 407 12.00 16.88 9.93
N GLU A 408 12.74 16.57 8.87
CA GLU A 408 12.82 17.44 7.70
C GLU A 408 11.56 17.32 6.84
N ILE A 409 10.93 16.15 6.86
CA ILE A 409 9.61 15.94 6.24
C ILE A 409 8.54 16.70 7.01
N PHE A 410 8.64 16.79 8.35
CA PHE A 410 7.79 17.67 9.12
C PHE A 410 7.99 19.13 8.71
N ASP A 411 9.24 19.59 8.68
CA ASP A 411 9.56 20.97 8.34
C ASP A 411 8.99 21.36 6.97
N GLU A 412 9.18 20.52 5.95
CA GLU A 412 8.74 20.78 4.58
C GLU A 412 7.22 20.60 4.38
N PHE A 413 6.69 19.45 4.77
CA PHE A 413 5.34 19.04 4.39
C PHE A 413 4.28 19.33 5.46
N PHE A 414 4.67 19.52 6.72
CA PHE A 414 3.74 19.72 7.83
C PHE A 414 3.59 21.20 8.24
N THR A 415 4.71 21.90 8.48
CA THR A 415 4.70 23.19 9.21
C THR A 415 3.84 24.28 8.56
N SER A 416 3.95 24.45 7.25
CA SER A 416 3.21 25.47 6.48
C SER A 416 1.70 25.20 6.42
N ARG A 417 1.29 23.96 6.67
CA ARG A 417 -0.10 23.49 6.62
C ARG A 417 -0.76 23.41 8.00
N LEU A 418 0.02 23.60 9.07
CA LEU A 418 -0.43 23.52 10.45
C LEU A 418 -1.36 24.69 10.81
N VAL A 419 -2.60 24.35 11.15
CA VAL A 419 -3.64 25.27 11.59
C VAL A 419 -4.30 24.74 12.86
N ALA A 420 -4.92 25.60 13.67
CA ALA A 420 -5.51 25.18 14.94
C ALA A 420 -6.75 24.27 14.79
N ARG A 421 -7.48 24.39 13.67
CA ARG A 421 -8.72 23.63 13.41
C ARG A 421 -8.91 23.38 11.91
N ARG A 422 -9.35 22.18 11.58
CA ARG A 422 -9.95 21.83 10.28
C ARG A 422 -11.29 21.13 10.51
N ASN A 423 -12.27 21.49 9.68
CA ASN A 423 -13.57 20.81 9.64
C ASN A 423 -13.56 19.78 8.51
N ASP A 424 -14.40 18.76 8.60
CA ASP A 424 -14.51 17.73 7.55
C ASP A 424 -13.13 17.09 7.29
N TRP A 425 -12.41 16.84 8.38
CA TRP A 425 -11.00 16.46 8.37
C TRP A 425 -10.72 15.48 9.50
N ASP A 426 -9.96 14.43 9.19
CA ASP A 426 -9.51 13.42 10.13
C ASP A 426 -7.99 13.44 10.22
N ASN A 427 -7.47 13.89 11.36
CA ASN A 427 -6.04 13.91 11.70
C ASN A 427 -5.56 12.62 12.37
N SER A 428 -6.41 11.58 12.47
CA SER A 428 -6.11 10.31 13.14
C SER A 428 -5.70 10.52 14.60
N ALA A 429 -6.40 11.38 15.34
CA ALA A 429 -6.23 11.49 16.78
C ALA A 429 -7.02 10.37 17.49
N ASP A 430 -6.39 9.20 17.64
CA ASP A 430 -7.02 7.95 18.07
C ASP A 430 -6.24 7.16 19.16
N GLU A 431 -5.20 7.76 19.74
CA GLU A 431 -4.35 7.12 20.75
C GLU A 431 -5.04 7.05 22.12
N ARG A 432 -5.96 7.98 22.41
CA ARG A 432 -6.76 8.01 23.64
C ARG A 432 -8.13 8.63 23.40
N PHE A 433 -9.18 8.06 23.99
CA PHE A 433 -10.54 8.57 23.86
C PHE A 433 -11.14 9.06 25.18
N TYR A 434 -11.94 10.12 25.07
CA TYR A 434 -12.87 10.62 26.08
C TYR A 434 -14.26 10.55 25.45
N LEU A 435 -15.04 9.58 25.91
CA LEU A 435 -16.32 9.20 25.33
C LEU A 435 -17.47 9.79 26.15
N ASP A 436 -18.61 10.06 25.49
CA ASP A 436 -19.84 10.40 26.19
C ASP A 436 -20.33 9.17 27.00
N PRO A 437 -20.41 9.26 28.34
CA PRO A 437 -20.85 8.15 29.18
C PRO A 437 -22.34 7.81 29.01
N LYS A 438 -23.13 8.68 28.36
CA LYS A 438 -24.56 8.46 28.09
C LYS A 438 -24.81 7.73 26.78
N ALA A 439 -23.85 7.75 25.86
CA ALA A 439 -23.88 6.94 24.66
C ALA A 439 -23.45 5.51 25.01
N LYS A 440 -24.29 4.52 24.70
CA LYS A 440 -24.10 3.14 25.18
C LYS A 440 -23.35 2.22 24.21
N ASP A 441 -23.17 2.63 22.97
CA ASP A 441 -22.69 1.73 21.91
C ASP A 441 -21.40 2.29 21.29
N TRP A 442 -20.28 2.19 22.02
CA TRP A 442 -18.95 2.46 21.48
C TRP A 442 -18.28 1.15 21.05
N PRO A 443 -17.60 1.12 19.90
CA PRO A 443 -16.86 -0.07 19.46
C PRO A 443 -15.70 -0.41 20.41
N ASP A 444 -15.40 -1.70 20.54
CA ASP A 444 -14.41 -2.23 21.49
C ASP A 444 -13.05 -1.55 21.39
N TRP A 445 -12.60 -1.21 20.18
CA TRP A 445 -11.30 -0.55 19.99
C TRP A 445 -11.25 0.86 20.59
N GLN A 446 -12.37 1.59 20.65
CA GLN A 446 -12.45 2.88 21.35
C GLN A 446 -12.52 2.69 22.86
N LEU A 447 -13.28 1.70 23.32
CA LEU A 447 -13.38 1.35 24.75
C LEU A 447 -12.01 0.93 25.31
N ASN A 448 -11.26 0.12 24.56
CA ASN A 448 -9.91 -0.34 24.94
C ASN A 448 -8.88 0.80 25.04
N ARG A 449 -9.17 1.97 24.44
CA ARG A 449 -8.33 3.18 24.50
C ARG A 449 -9.01 4.34 25.23
N ALA A 450 -10.15 4.09 25.87
CA ALA A 450 -10.84 5.09 26.67
C ALA A 450 -10.00 5.41 27.92
N TYR A 451 -9.92 6.69 28.26
CA TYR A 451 -9.21 7.10 29.46
C TYR A 451 -10.02 6.78 30.71
N ASP A 452 -9.31 6.34 31.76
CA ASP A 452 -9.87 5.96 33.05
C ASP A 452 -10.70 7.10 33.65
N GLU A 453 -12.00 6.85 33.85
CA GLU A 453 -12.98 7.82 34.35
C GLU A 453 -12.58 8.41 35.71
N GLU A 454 -11.98 7.60 36.59
CA GLU A 454 -11.60 8.03 37.94
C GLU A 454 -10.37 8.96 37.93
N LYS A 455 -9.58 8.90 36.85
CA LYS A 455 -8.34 9.68 36.68
C LYS A 455 -8.53 10.95 35.85
N LYS A 456 -9.73 11.21 35.32
CA LYS A 456 -10.01 12.40 34.51
C LYS A 456 -9.97 13.67 35.36
N SER A 457 -9.29 14.69 34.86
CA SER A 457 -9.43 16.06 35.33
C SER A 457 -10.86 16.58 35.09
N GLU A 458 -11.21 17.71 35.71
CA GLU A 458 -12.51 18.35 35.50
C GLU A 458 -12.73 18.82 34.05
N THR A 459 -11.66 19.11 33.31
CA THR A 459 -11.72 19.46 31.89
C THR A 459 -11.83 18.22 31.00
N GLU A 460 -11.11 17.15 31.31
CA GLU A 460 -11.19 15.86 30.62
C GLU A 460 -12.58 15.22 30.74
N LYS A 461 -13.24 15.32 31.91
CA LYS A 461 -14.63 14.87 32.09
C LYS A 461 -15.60 15.55 31.12
N LYS A 462 -15.28 16.76 30.64
CA LYS A 462 -16.10 17.56 29.73
C LYS A 462 -15.64 17.45 28.27
N ALA A 463 -14.53 16.77 27.99
CA ALA A 463 -13.92 16.74 26.66
C ALA A 463 -14.86 16.23 25.56
N HIS A 464 -15.69 15.25 25.88
CA HIS A 464 -16.69 14.67 24.98
C HIS A 464 -17.88 15.60 24.65
N LEU A 465 -18.04 16.74 25.34
CA LEU A 465 -19.24 17.57 25.17
C LEU A 465 -19.21 18.45 23.92
N SER A 466 -18.03 18.83 23.43
CA SER A 466 -17.87 19.64 22.22
C SER A 466 -16.42 19.68 21.75
N PHE A 467 -16.19 20.11 20.50
CA PHE A 467 -14.85 20.39 19.98
C PHE A 467 -14.06 21.35 20.88
N ASP A 468 -14.69 22.42 21.40
CA ASP A 468 -13.99 23.40 22.23
C ASP A 468 -13.63 22.85 23.62
N ASN A 469 -14.45 21.95 24.17
CA ASN A 469 -14.09 21.26 25.42
C ASN A 469 -12.97 20.23 25.19
N CYS A 470 -13.02 19.50 24.07
CA CYS A 470 -11.95 18.60 23.65
C CYS A 470 -10.62 19.36 23.47
N LYS A 471 -10.66 20.54 22.82
CA LYS A 471 -9.54 21.46 22.69
C LYS A 471 -8.96 21.86 24.05
N LYS A 472 -9.78 22.36 24.96
CA LYS A 472 -9.34 22.80 26.30
C LYS A 472 -8.67 21.66 27.08
N ALA A 473 -9.27 20.46 27.05
CA ALA A 473 -8.71 19.29 27.70
C ALA A 473 -7.35 18.88 27.09
N CYS A 474 -7.19 18.97 25.76
CA CYS A 474 -5.91 18.72 25.10
C CYS A 474 -4.86 19.78 25.46
N GLU A 475 -5.23 21.06 25.49
CA GLU A 475 -4.33 22.16 25.85
C GLU A 475 -3.75 21.97 27.27
N GLU A 476 -4.59 21.57 28.24
CA GLU A 476 -4.15 21.26 29.61
C GLU A 476 -3.34 19.96 29.73
N THR A 477 -3.56 19.02 28.80
CA THR A 477 -2.84 17.74 28.78
C THR A 477 -1.45 17.93 28.16
N LYS A 478 -0.40 17.89 29.00
CA LYS A 478 0.98 18.16 28.60
C LYS A 478 1.46 17.42 27.33
N LYS A 479 1.06 16.14 27.16
CA LYS A 479 1.49 15.31 26.02
C LYS A 479 0.57 15.40 24.80
N CYS A 480 -0.60 16.02 24.90
CA CYS A 480 -1.56 16.08 23.79
C CYS A 480 -1.12 17.16 22.80
N PHE A 481 -0.72 16.76 21.59
CA PHE A 481 -0.39 17.69 20.51
C PHE A 481 -1.57 17.92 19.57
N GLN A 482 -2.41 16.92 19.39
CA GLN A 482 -3.55 17.00 18.49
C GLN A 482 -4.76 16.28 19.08
N PHE A 483 -5.93 16.71 18.62
CA PHE A 483 -7.20 16.16 19.03
C PHE A 483 -8.19 16.08 17.86
N SER A 484 -9.20 15.24 18.00
CA SER A 484 -10.33 15.13 17.08
C SER A 484 -11.63 15.12 17.88
N TYR A 485 -12.70 15.62 17.27
CA TYR A 485 -14.04 15.55 17.86
C TYR A 485 -15.05 15.10 16.81
N LYS A 486 -15.90 14.15 17.18
CA LYS A 486 -17.05 13.73 16.40
C LYS A 486 -18.10 13.10 17.31
N GLU A 487 -19.36 13.56 17.25
CA GLU A 487 -20.53 12.90 17.85
C GLU A 487 -20.31 12.41 19.31
N GLY A 488 -19.80 13.26 20.21
CA GLY A 488 -19.57 12.86 21.60
C GLY A 488 -18.30 12.03 21.83
N VAL A 489 -17.43 11.91 20.84
CA VAL A 489 -16.10 11.32 20.96
C VAL A 489 -15.05 12.42 20.84
N CYS A 490 -14.22 12.56 21.86
CA CYS A 490 -13.00 13.33 21.81
C CYS A 490 -11.80 12.38 21.77
N GLY A 491 -11.03 12.41 20.70
CA GLY A 491 -9.82 11.60 20.53
C GLY A 491 -8.56 12.46 20.66
N PHE A 492 -7.55 11.99 21.36
CA PHE A 492 -6.23 12.64 21.49
C PHE A 492 -5.16 11.81 20.77
N SER A 493 -4.09 12.49 20.35
CA SER A 493 -2.84 11.86 19.96
C SER A 493 -1.64 12.62 20.53
N PHE A 494 -0.64 11.84 20.92
CA PHE A 494 0.65 12.28 21.46
C PHE A 494 1.74 12.34 20.39
N SER A 495 1.37 12.05 19.14
CA SER A 495 2.11 12.33 17.92
C SER A 495 1.30 13.29 17.03
N MET A 496 1.99 13.94 16.10
CA MET A 496 1.43 14.94 15.19
C MET A 496 1.27 14.34 13.80
N ARG A 497 0.08 14.48 13.22
CA ARG A 497 -0.27 14.07 11.85
C ARG A 497 -1.15 15.15 11.23
N LEU A 498 -1.00 15.36 9.93
CA LEU A 498 -1.96 16.20 9.20
C LEU A 498 -3.23 15.42 8.96
N GLY A 499 -3.14 14.17 8.51
CA GLY A 499 -4.27 13.30 8.17
C GLY A 499 -4.89 13.64 6.82
N LYS A 500 -6.20 13.42 6.67
CA LYS A 500 -6.90 13.42 5.38
C LYS A 500 -8.24 14.15 5.44
N PRO A 501 -8.71 14.70 4.31
CA PRO A 501 -10.07 15.21 4.21
C PRO A 501 -11.07 14.06 4.37
N THR A 502 -12.21 14.35 5.00
CA THR A 502 -13.34 13.43 5.13
C THR A 502 -14.58 14.08 4.52
N PRO A 503 -14.95 13.71 3.28
CA PRO A 503 -16.12 14.29 2.63
C PRO A 503 -17.36 14.08 3.49
N ALA A 504 -18.09 15.16 3.77
CA ALA A 504 -19.36 15.07 4.48
C ALA A 504 -20.33 14.19 3.68
N LYS A 505 -20.89 13.15 4.32
CA LYS A 505 -21.96 12.35 3.71
C LYS A 505 -23.21 13.23 3.53
N LYS A 506 -23.98 12.97 2.48
CA LYS A 506 -25.28 13.63 2.26
C LYS A 506 -26.13 13.43 3.52
N ASN A 507 -26.72 14.52 4.03
CA ASN A 507 -27.57 14.58 5.23
C ASN A 507 -26.87 14.51 6.61
N THR A 508 -25.53 14.50 6.70
CA THR A 508 -24.85 14.66 8.00
C THR A 508 -24.89 16.12 8.46
N LYS A 509 -25.47 16.37 9.64
CA LYS A 509 -25.51 17.71 10.25
C LYS A 509 -24.10 18.20 10.53
N LYS A 510 -23.89 19.51 10.57
CA LYS A 510 -22.54 20.09 10.74
C LYS A 510 -21.92 19.71 12.09
N GLU A 511 -22.72 19.62 13.14
CA GLU A 511 -22.30 19.21 14.49
C GLU A 511 -21.89 17.74 14.60
N ASP A 512 -22.35 16.90 13.68
CA ASP A 512 -22.08 15.44 13.65
C ASP A 512 -20.84 15.09 12.80
N ARG A 513 -20.20 16.12 12.20
CA ARG A 513 -19.02 15.94 11.35
C ARG A 513 -17.76 15.86 12.19
N ILE A 514 -16.74 15.22 11.63
CA ILE A 514 -15.44 15.17 12.28
C ILE A 514 -14.73 16.52 12.15
N HIS A 515 -14.14 16.94 13.27
CA HIS A 515 -13.32 18.13 13.36
C HIS A 515 -11.97 17.75 13.96
N SER A 516 -10.89 18.17 13.31
CA SER A 516 -9.53 18.00 13.80
C SER A 516 -8.96 19.29 14.34
N GLY A 517 -8.20 19.20 15.42
CA GLY A 517 -7.51 20.31 16.03
C GLY A 517 -6.08 19.96 16.40
N TRP A 518 -5.25 21.00 16.45
CA TRP A 518 -3.85 20.93 16.81
C TRP A 518 -3.53 22.02 17.82
N ASP A 519 -2.80 21.67 18.86
CA ASP A 519 -2.24 22.63 19.81
C ASP A 519 -1.00 23.28 19.17
N VAL A 520 -1.24 24.24 18.28
CA VAL A 520 -0.19 24.88 17.47
C VAL A 520 0.94 25.47 18.32
N PRO A 521 0.68 26.21 19.42
CA PRO A 521 1.76 26.69 20.28
C PRO A 521 2.61 25.55 20.84
N LYS A 522 1.99 24.49 21.38
CA LYS A 522 2.70 23.35 21.96
C LYS A 522 3.53 22.59 20.92
N ILE A 523 2.97 22.39 19.71
CA ILE A 523 3.68 21.76 18.58
C ILE A 523 4.91 22.57 18.18
N LYS A 524 4.76 23.90 18.02
CA LYS A 524 5.88 24.78 17.66
C LYS A 524 6.97 24.77 18.73
N GLU A 525 6.58 24.90 20.00
CA GLU A 525 7.52 24.84 21.12
C GLU A 525 8.26 23.49 21.17
N TRP A 526 7.55 22.39 20.94
CA TRP A 526 8.17 21.06 20.89
C TRP A 526 9.12 20.93 19.70
N ALA A 527 8.72 21.36 18.50
CA ALA A 527 9.57 21.29 17.31
C ALA A 527 10.84 22.15 17.47
N ASP A 528 10.72 23.35 18.03
CA ASP A 528 11.86 24.23 18.30
C ASP A 528 12.85 23.61 19.30
N LYS A 529 12.35 22.93 20.33
CA LYS A 529 13.19 22.18 21.30
C LYS A 529 13.91 21.00 20.67
N HIS A 530 13.35 20.42 19.60
CA HIS A 530 13.90 19.25 18.90
C HIS A 530 14.51 19.61 17.54
N LYS A 531 14.84 20.90 17.31
CA LYS A 531 15.37 21.39 16.04
C LYS A 531 16.66 20.68 15.61
N THR A 532 17.48 20.25 16.57
CA THR A 532 18.74 19.55 16.32
C THR A 532 18.66 18.09 16.75
N CYS A 533 19.13 17.20 15.88
CA CYS A 533 19.32 15.79 16.20
C CYS A 533 20.76 15.57 16.65
N GLN A 534 20.95 15.20 17.93
CA GLN A 534 22.28 14.92 18.47
C GLN A 534 22.86 13.62 17.90
N GLN A 535 22.00 12.65 17.57
CA GLN A 535 22.37 11.37 16.98
C GLN A 535 21.35 10.98 15.91
N ILE A 536 21.84 10.46 14.78
CA ILE A 536 21.01 9.81 13.77
C ILE A 536 20.79 8.35 14.18
N HIS A 537 19.52 7.92 14.21
CA HIS A 537 19.14 6.58 14.64
C HIS A 537 18.89 5.67 13.44
N TRP A 538 19.95 5.07 12.90
CA TRP A 538 19.83 4.04 11.86
C TRP A 538 19.22 2.73 12.41
N PRO A 539 18.52 1.93 11.58
CA PRO A 539 18.05 0.61 11.97
C PRO A 539 19.19 -0.26 12.51
N LYS A 540 18.99 -0.85 13.69
CA LYS A 540 19.95 -1.77 14.30
C LYS A 540 19.56 -3.20 13.98
N LEU A 541 20.39 -3.89 13.21
CA LEU A 541 20.20 -5.31 12.90
C LEU A 541 20.99 -6.14 13.92
N LYS A 542 20.32 -7.13 14.53
CA LYS A 542 21.01 -8.08 15.43
C LYS A 542 21.93 -8.95 14.57
N ASP A 543 23.17 -9.15 15.04
CA ASP A 543 24.17 -10.05 14.43
C ASP A 543 24.66 -9.65 13.02
N GLN A 544 24.59 -8.35 12.69
CA GLN A 544 25.31 -7.79 11.53
C GLN A 544 26.78 -7.52 11.81
#